data_AF-A0A2T5ITR0-F1
#
_entry.id   AF-A0A2T5ITR0-F1
#
_cell.length_a   1.000
_cell.length_b   1.000
_cell.length_c   1.000
_cell.angle_alpha   90.00
_cell.angle_beta   90.00
_cell.angle_gamma   90.00
#
_symmetry.space_group_name_H-M   'P 1'
#
loop_
_entity.id
_entity.type
_entity.pdbx_description
1 polymer ?
#
loop_
_entity_poly.entity_id
_entity_poly.type
_entity_poly.pdbx_seq_one_letter_code
_entity_poly.pdbx_strand_id
1 'polypeptide(L)'
;MNRPKFDFITIERWAYSSELDEEFESYQDTDADWFDRAIGNECTTEDLFRFAADSRCLKRFYFVQLLIPQLCWIYRANKELPFHFSRLQGIMKYDEYIAKVTEHAKEVYEIAAIIEKMRLSSDPALQALAKALLDYRHELLKSEANEYTNLLRSIYENVLPLFESA
;
A
#
# COMPACT_ATOMS: atom_id res chain seq x y z
N MET A 1 5.51 19.40 -20.63
CA MET A 1 6.67 19.27 -19.73
C MET A 1 7.07 17.81 -19.69
N ASN A 2 8.36 17.49 -19.90
CA ASN A 2 8.88 16.15 -19.61
C ASN A 2 8.92 16.00 -18.09
N ARG A 3 8.17 15.04 -17.56
CA ARG A 3 8.19 14.74 -16.13
C ARG A 3 9.45 13.91 -15.82
N PRO A 4 10.21 14.22 -14.77
CA PRO A 4 11.42 13.48 -14.45
C PRO A 4 11.05 12.04 -14.05
N LYS A 5 11.96 11.09 -14.33
CA LYS A 5 11.83 9.72 -13.83
C LYS A 5 12.78 9.58 -12.65
N PHE A 6 12.26 9.12 -11.52
CA PHE A 6 13.05 8.85 -10.32
C PHE A 6 13.56 7.42 -10.36
N ASP A 7 14.77 7.23 -9.86
CA ASP A 7 15.30 5.90 -9.56
C ASP A 7 15.21 5.64 -8.05
N PHE A 8 15.32 4.37 -7.68
CA PHE A 8 15.28 3.97 -6.27
C PHE A 8 16.32 4.67 -5.38
N ILE A 9 17.51 4.96 -5.92
CA ILE A 9 18.60 5.61 -5.16
C ILE A 9 18.18 7.02 -4.76
N THR A 10 17.52 7.75 -5.66
CA THR A 10 16.99 9.09 -5.38
C THR A 10 15.97 9.02 -4.25
N ILE A 11 15.09 8.02 -4.28
CA ILE A 11 14.05 7.82 -3.26
C ILE A 11 14.68 7.48 -1.91
N GLU A 12 15.70 6.61 -1.89
CA GLU A 12 16.42 6.26 -0.66
C GLU A 12 17.16 7.48 -0.07
N ARG A 13 17.69 8.36 -0.91
CA ARG A 13 18.27 9.63 -0.45
C ARG A 13 17.22 10.54 0.18
N TRP A 14 16.04 10.69 -0.43
CA TRP A 14 14.93 11.42 0.21
C TRP A 14 14.50 10.80 1.54
N ALA A 15 14.55 9.47 1.64
CA ALA A 15 14.17 8.78 2.87
C ALA A 15 15.11 9.06 4.06
N TYR A 16 16.40 9.32 3.82
CA TYR A 16 17.41 9.38 4.88
C TYR A 16 18.30 10.63 4.88
N SER A 17 18.03 11.61 4.01
CA SER A 17 18.78 12.86 3.93
C SER A 17 17.85 14.05 3.73
N SER A 18 18.20 15.18 4.36
CA SER A 18 17.52 16.46 4.18
C SER A 18 18.05 17.27 2.98
N GLU A 19 19.11 16.80 2.31
CA GLU A 19 19.76 17.51 1.20
C GLU A 19 18.84 17.80 0.01
N LEU A 20 17.76 17.02 -0.13
CA LEU A 20 16.83 17.07 -1.25
C LEU A 20 15.40 17.40 -0.80
N ASP A 21 15.24 17.96 0.42
CA ASP A 21 13.92 18.30 0.96
C ASP A 21 13.19 19.35 0.13
N GLU A 22 13.89 20.41 -0.30
CA GLU A 22 13.30 21.45 -1.15
C GLU A 22 12.78 20.89 -2.48
N GLU A 23 13.52 19.95 -3.08
CA GLU A 23 13.11 19.28 -4.31
C GLU A 23 11.90 18.37 -4.06
N PHE A 24 11.94 17.58 -2.99
CA PHE A 24 10.85 16.70 -2.59
C PHE A 24 9.54 17.48 -2.35
N GLU A 25 9.61 18.55 -1.56
CA GLU A 25 8.49 19.43 -1.25
C GLU A 25 7.95 20.11 -2.51
N SER A 26 8.85 20.58 -3.39
CA SER A 26 8.46 21.18 -4.67
C SER A 26 7.62 20.23 -5.54
N TYR A 27 7.95 18.93 -5.59
CA TYR A 27 7.15 17.95 -6.34
C TYR A 27 5.80 17.67 -5.69
N GLN A 28 5.75 17.57 -4.35
CA GLN A 28 4.49 17.42 -3.62
C GLN A 28 3.54 18.61 -3.84
N ASP A 29 4.06 19.83 -3.80
CA ASP A 29 3.27 21.05 -3.99
C ASP A 29 2.79 21.25 -5.42
N THR A 30 3.58 20.79 -6.41
CA THR A 30 3.27 21.01 -7.83
C THR A 30 2.25 20.01 -8.37
N ASP A 31 2.43 18.71 -8.12
CA ASP A 31 1.53 17.64 -8.58
C ASP A 31 1.73 16.37 -7.73
N ALA A 32 1.15 16.39 -6.51
CA ALA A 32 1.21 15.26 -5.57
C ALA A 32 0.77 13.93 -6.18
N ASP A 33 -0.33 13.91 -6.94
CA ASP A 33 -0.86 12.68 -7.57
C ASP A 33 0.14 12.08 -8.55
N TRP A 34 0.83 12.90 -9.33
CA TRP A 34 1.89 12.42 -10.19
C TRP A 34 3.09 11.94 -9.40
N PHE A 35 3.52 12.70 -8.38
CA PHE A 35 4.67 12.36 -7.57
C PHE A 35 4.47 11.01 -6.88
N ASP A 36 3.33 10.80 -6.22
CA ASP A 36 2.96 9.55 -5.56
C ASP A 36 2.95 8.36 -6.53
N ARG A 37 2.44 8.56 -7.75
CA ARG A 37 2.50 7.53 -8.81
C ARG A 37 3.93 7.27 -9.27
N ALA A 38 4.77 8.30 -9.36
CA ALA A 38 6.17 8.13 -9.76
C ALA A 38 6.95 7.32 -8.73
N ILE A 39 6.77 7.61 -7.43
CA ILE A 39 7.35 6.83 -6.33
C ILE A 39 6.79 5.41 -6.30
N GLY A 40 5.46 5.25 -6.39
CA GLY A 40 4.81 3.95 -6.34
C GLY A 40 5.13 3.03 -7.53
N ASN A 41 5.57 3.57 -8.67
CA ASN A 41 6.04 2.77 -9.81
C ASN A 41 7.47 2.26 -9.62
N GLU A 42 8.27 2.92 -8.78
CA GLU A 42 9.68 2.57 -8.55
C GLU A 42 9.87 1.77 -7.25
N CYS A 43 8.98 1.95 -6.26
CA CYS A 43 9.00 1.22 -4.99
C CYS A 43 8.01 0.05 -4.98
N THR A 44 8.48 -1.13 -4.61
CA THR A 44 7.61 -2.26 -4.27
C THR A 44 6.90 -2.04 -2.94
N THR A 45 5.87 -2.84 -2.62
CA THR A 45 5.21 -2.78 -1.30
C THR A 45 6.19 -3.08 -0.16
N GLU A 46 7.15 -3.98 -0.38
CA GLU A 46 8.19 -4.29 0.61
C GLU A 46 9.16 -3.10 0.80
N ASP A 47 9.48 -2.35 -0.25
CA ASP A 47 10.29 -1.13 -0.13
C ASP A 47 9.59 -0.05 0.68
N LEU A 48 8.30 0.18 0.41
CA LEU A 48 7.48 1.11 1.18
C LEU A 48 7.38 0.69 2.65
N PHE A 49 7.20 -0.62 2.90
CA PHE A 49 7.24 -1.17 4.26
C PHE A 49 8.60 -0.95 4.92
N ARG A 50 9.71 -1.19 4.22
CA ARG A 50 11.07 -0.97 4.72
C ARG A 50 11.26 0.47 5.21
N PHE A 51 10.81 1.45 4.44
CA PHE A 51 10.86 2.86 4.85
C PHE A 51 9.91 3.17 6.01
N ALA A 52 8.68 2.65 5.99
CA ALA A 52 7.71 2.86 7.05
C ALA A 52 8.10 2.19 8.39
N ALA A 53 8.93 1.16 8.34
CA ALA A 53 9.40 0.41 9.49
C ALA A 53 10.72 0.91 10.09
N ASP A 54 11.48 1.74 9.36
CA ASP A 54 12.72 2.32 9.88
C ASP A 54 12.44 3.64 10.59
N SER A 55 12.71 3.70 11.89
CA SER A 55 12.55 4.92 12.70
C SER A 55 13.53 6.04 12.32
N ARG A 56 14.54 5.76 11.49
CA ARG A 56 15.48 6.76 10.97
C ARG A 56 15.01 7.39 9.67
N CYS A 57 13.94 6.89 9.08
CA CYS A 57 13.41 7.45 7.84
C CYS A 57 12.77 8.82 8.11
N LEU A 58 13.33 9.88 7.52
CA LEU A 58 12.88 11.26 7.72
C LEU A 58 11.50 11.50 7.09
N LYS A 59 11.18 10.77 6.02
CA LYS A 59 9.91 10.83 5.31
C LYS A 59 9.02 9.61 5.60
N ARG A 60 9.22 8.98 6.78
CA ARG A 60 8.49 7.78 7.20
C ARG A 60 6.98 7.93 7.05
N PHE A 61 6.45 9.08 7.48
CA PHE A 61 5.03 9.40 7.38
C PHE A 61 4.52 9.39 5.93
N TYR A 62 5.29 9.95 5.00
CA TYR A 62 4.95 9.93 3.58
C TYR A 62 4.90 8.49 3.02
N PHE A 63 5.92 7.68 3.32
CA PHE A 63 5.95 6.31 2.82
C PHE A 63 4.83 5.44 3.40
N VAL A 64 4.40 5.66 4.64
CA VAL A 64 3.25 4.93 5.18
C VAL A 64 1.93 5.36 4.51
N GLN A 65 1.79 6.63 4.13
CA GLN A 65 0.62 7.09 3.35
C GLN A 65 0.52 6.38 2.00
N LEU A 66 1.66 6.12 1.33
CA LEU A 66 1.71 5.34 0.10
C LEU A 66 1.50 3.84 0.33
N LEU A 67 1.95 3.30 1.47
CA LEU A 67 1.81 1.89 1.82
C LEU A 67 0.36 1.50 2.13
N ILE A 68 -0.38 2.33 2.87
CA ILE A 68 -1.77 2.07 3.30
C ILE A 68 -2.68 1.62 2.14
N PRO A 69 -2.79 2.32 1.00
CA PRO A 69 -3.66 1.90 -0.08
C PRO A 69 -3.22 0.58 -0.72
N GLN A 70 -1.92 0.27 -0.75
CA GLN A 70 -1.42 -1.02 -1.23
C GLN A 70 -1.83 -2.16 -0.28
N LEU A 71 -1.68 -1.96 1.04
CA LEU A 71 -2.12 -2.95 2.04
C LEU A 71 -3.64 -3.13 2.05
N CYS A 72 -4.41 -2.06 1.82
CA CYS A 72 -5.87 -2.14 1.83
C CYS A 72 -6.44 -2.77 0.55
N TRP A 73 -5.66 -2.83 -0.54
CA TRP A 73 -6.10 -3.34 -1.83
C TRP A 73 -6.62 -4.78 -1.78
N ILE A 74 -6.01 -5.65 -0.94
CA ILE A 74 -6.45 -7.05 -0.78
C ILE A 74 -7.89 -7.19 -0.25
N TYR A 75 -8.46 -6.11 0.29
CA TYR A 75 -9.82 -6.08 0.81
C TYR A 75 -10.83 -5.43 -0.13
N ARG A 76 -10.40 -4.89 -1.28
CA ARG A 76 -11.30 -4.29 -2.29
C ARG A 76 -12.02 -5.33 -3.15
N ALA A 77 -11.51 -6.56 -3.22
CA ALA A 77 -12.07 -7.59 -4.08
C ALA A 77 -13.17 -8.38 -3.37
N ASN A 78 -14.43 -8.10 -3.73
CA ASN A 78 -15.54 -9.01 -3.48
C ASN A 78 -15.22 -10.37 -4.12
N LYS A 79 -15.30 -11.43 -3.31
CA LYS A 79 -14.80 -12.79 -3.58
C LYS A 79 -15.69 -13.65 -4.47
N GLU A 80 -16.38 -13.08 -5.44
CA GLU A 80 -17.18 -13.87 -6.36
C GLU A 80 -16.65 -13.75 -7.78
N LEU A 81 -16.21 -14.90 -8.30
CA LEU A 81 -15.97 -15.11 -9.73
C LEU A 81 -17.16 -14.52 -10.52
N PRO A 82 -16.94 -13.87 -11.67
CA PRO A 82 -18.00 -13.79 -12.66
C PRO A 82 -18.25 -15.22 -13.14
N PHE A 83 -19.23 -15.89 -12.53
CA PHE A 83 -19.75 -17.17 -12.99
C PHE A 83 -20.49 -16.99 -14.32
N HIS A 84 -19.74 -16.72 -15.40
CA HIS A 84 -20.21 -16.79 -16.77
C HIS A 84 -19.08 -17.31 -17.68
N PHE A 85 -18.62 -18.55 -17.42
CA PHE A 85 -17.63 -19.25 -18.25
C PHE A 85 -17.97 -19.22 -19.76
N SER A 86 -19.24 -19.09 -20.14
CA SER A 86 -19.66 -19.06 -21.55
C SER A 86 -19.32 -17.78 -22.32
N ARG A 87 -19.04 -16.64 -21.65
CA ARG A 87 -18.69 -15.37 -22.32
C ARG A 87 -17.19 -15.05 -22.32
N LEU A 88 -16.40 -15.72 -21.48
CA LEU A 88 -14.96 -15.43 -21.32
C LEU A 88 -14.05 -16.16 -22.30
N GLN A 89 -14.47 -17.29 -22.90
CA GLN A 89 -13.65 -18.04 -23.86
C GLN A 89 -13.22 -17.23 -25.11
N GLY A 90 -13.93 -16.14 -25.44
CA GLY A 90 -13.56 -15.22 -26.52
C GLY A 90 -12.74 -14.00 -26.09
N ILE A 91 -12.58 -13.75 -24.78
CA ILE A 91 -11.96 -12.52 -24.23
C ILE A 91 -10.61 -12.81 -23.58
N MET A 92 -10.46 -13.96 -22.92
CA MET A 92 -9.25 -14.34 -22.20
C MET A 92 -9.03 -15.85 -22.32
N LYS A 93 -7.81 -16.25 -22.64
CA LYS A 93 -7.47 -17.68 -22.67
C LYS A 93 -7.42 -18.25 -21.26
N TYR A 94 -7.66 -19.56 -21.14
CA TYR A 94 -7.57 -20.27 -19.85
C TYR A 94 -6.22 -20.05 -19.15
N ASP A 95 -5.11 -20.20 -19.88
CA ASP A 95 -3.77 -20.04 -19.30
C ASP A 95 -3.51 -18.61 -18.82
N GLU A 96 -4.00 -17.61 -19.57
CA GLU A 96 -3.90 -16.20 -19.18
C GLU A 96 -4.71 -15.90 -17.91
N TYR A 97 -5.89 -16.51 -17.78
CA TYR A 97 -6.71 -16.39 -16.58
C TYR A 97 -6.03 -17.04 -15.37
N ILE A 98 -5.53 -18.27 -15.50
CA ILE A 98 -4.84 -18.98 -14.42
C ILE A 98 -3.57 -18.23 -14.00
N ALA A 99 -2.81 -17.70 -14.95
CA ALA A 99 -1.63 -16.88 -14.66
C ALA A 99 -2.00 -15.66 -13.80
N LYS A 100 -3.03 -14.90 -14.19
CA LYS A 100 -3.51 -13.72 -13.44
C LYS A 100 -4.03 -14.07 -12.04
N VAL A 101 -4.78 -15.16 -11.91
CA VAL A 101 -5.26 -15.62 -10.58
C VAL A 101 -4.09 -16.03 -9.69
N THR A 102 -3.09 -16.70 -10.26
CA THR A 102 -1.89 -17.12 -9.53
C THR A 102 -1.04 -15.92 -9.10
N GLU A 103 -0.86 -14.93 -9.98
CA GLU A 103 -0.17 -13.68 -9.68
C GLU A 103 -0.89 -12.92 -8.57
N HIS A 104 -2.21 -12.73 -8.68
CA HIS A 104 -3.02 -12.11 -7.65
C HIS A 104 -2.91 -12.83 -6.30
N ALA A 105 -2.93 -14.16 -6.30
CA ALA A 105 -2.77 -14.93 -5.07
C ALA A 105 -1.39 -14.69 -4.42
N LYS A 106 -0.32 -14.58 -5.22
CA LYS A 106 1.03 -14.25 -4.70
C LYS A 106 1.06 -12.88 -4.06
N GLU A 107 0.52 -11.86 -4.72
CA GLU A 107 0.46 -10.49 -4.20
C GLU A 107 -0.30 -10.43 -2.86
N VAL A 108 -1.42 -11.16 -2.75
CA VAL A 108 -2.18 -11.28 -1.49
C VAL A 108 -1.32 -11.90 -0.38
N TYR A 109 -0.54 -12.94 -0.69
CA TYR A 109 0.36 -13.57 0.27
C TYR A 109 1.51 -12.65 0.70
N GLU A 110 2.08 -11.88 -0.22
CA GLU A 110 3.14 -10.91 0.07
C GLU A 110 2.64 -9.80 1.00
N ILE A 111 1.44 -9.26 0.72
CA ILE A 111 0.80 -8.26 1.59
C ILE A 111 0.48 -8.85 2.97
N ALA A 112 -0.04 -10.07 3.03
CA ALA A 112 -0.30 -10.76 4.30
C ALA A 112 1.00 -10.97 5.11
N ALA A 113 2.11 -11.27 4.45
CA ALA A 113 3.40 -11.40 5.11
C ALA A 113 3.90 -10.06 5.67
N ILE A 114 3.69 -8.95 4.96
CA ILE A 114 4.00 -7.60 5.46
C ILE A 114 3.15 -7.27 6.69
N ILE A 115 1.84 -7.53 6.64
CA ILE A 115 0.94 -7.31 7.80
C ILE A 115 1.41 -8.12 9.01
N GLU A 116 1.87 -9.36 8.80
CA GLU A 116 2.39 -10.19 9.89
C GLU A 116 3.71 -9.64 10.45
N LYS A 117 4.63 -9.16 9.60
CA LYS A 117 5.85 -8.45 10.05
C LYS A 117 5.50 -7.24 10.91
N MET A 118 4.51 -6.44 10.49
CA MET A 118 4.02 -5.29 11.24
C MET A 118 3.43 -5.68 12.60
N ARG A 119 2.64 -6.75 12.65
CA ARG A 119 2.05 -7.29 13.89
C ARG A 119 3.12 -7.73 14.89
N LEU A 120 4.24 -8.26 14.40
CA LEU A 120 5.37 -8.74 15.21
C LEU A 120 6.42 -7.65 15.47
N SER A 121 6.26 -6.46 14.89
CA SER A 121 7.18 -5.34 15.10
C SER A 121 7.17 -4.86 16.55
N SER A 122 8.26 -4.27 17.02
CA SER A 122 8.30 -3.53 18.28
C SER A 122 7.69 -2.13 18.17
N ASP A 123 7.40 -1.68 16.95
CA ASP A 123 6.85 -0.36 16.67
C ASP A 123 5.33 -0.31 16.92
N PRO A 124 4.85 0.52 17.86
CA PRO A 124 3.43 0.59 18.19
C PRO A 124 2.54 1.08 17.04
N ALA A 125 3.04 1.96 16.17
CA ALA A 125 2.30 2.49 15.03
C ALA A 125 2.09 1.39 13.97
N LEU A 126 3.13 0.59 13.70
CA LEU A 126 3.01 -0.58 12.83
C LEU A 126 2.06 -1.64 13.39
N GLN A 127 2.14 -1.92 14.71
CA GLN A 127 1.23 -2.85 15.37
C GLN A 127 -0.23 -2.36 15.29
N ALA A 128 -0.48 -1.07 15.50
CA ALA A 128 -1.81 -0.46 15.40
C ALA A 128 -2.37 -0.58 13.97
N LEU A 129 -1.55 -0.33 12.95
CA LEU A 129 -1.94 -0.50 11.55
C LEU A 129 -2.26 -1.96 11.22
N ALA A 130 -1.42 -2.90 11.64
CA ALA A 130 -1.69 -4.33 11.45
C ALA A 130 -3.00 -4.75 12.13
N LYS A 131 -3.24 -4.27 13.35
CA LYS A 131 -4.48 -4.53 14.09
C LYS A 131 -5.70 -4.01 13.34
N ALA A 132 -5.68 -2.75 12.88
CA ALA A 132 -6.80 -2.17 12.13
C ALA A 132 -7.14 -2.97 10.86
N LEU A 133 -6.13 -3.41 10.11
CA LEU A 133 -6.32 -4.24 8.91
C LEU A 133 -6.91 -5.62 9.24
N LEU A 134 -6.45 -6.25 10.31
CA LEU A 134 -6.92 -7.58 10.74
C LEU A 134 -8.33 -7.55 11.35
N ASP A 135 -8.65 -6.52 12.14
CA ASP A 135 -9.98 -6.33 12.71
C ASP A 135 -11.01 -6.14 11.58
N TYR A 136 -10.68 -5.30 10.60
CA TYR A 136 -11.54 -5.10 9.44
C TYR A 136 -11.76 -6.38 8.63
N ARG A 137 -10.72 -7.21 8.43
CA ARG A 137 -10.89 -8.52 7.81
C ARG A 137 -11.89 -9.39 8.58
N HIS A 138 -11.87 -9.32 9.91
CA HIS A 138 -12.78 -10.09 10.75
C HIS A 138 -14.23 -9.57 10.68
N GLU A 139 -14.42 -8.25 10.52
CA GLU A 139 -15.72 -7.60 10.31
C GLU A 139 -16.30 -7.88 8.92
N LEU A 140 -15.46 -7.80 7.87
CA LEU A 140 -15.83 -8.16 6.50
C LEU A 140 -16.37 -9.59 6.38
N LEU A 141 -15.82 -10.54 7.14
CA LEU A 141 -16.33 -11.92 7.16
C LEU A 141 -17.75 -12.03 7.73
N LYS A 142 -18.27 -10.98 8.38
CA LYS A 142 -19.57 -10.94 9.05
C LYS A 142 -20.59 -10.03 8.36
N SER A 143 -20.22 -9.27 7.33
CA SER A 143 -21.01 -8.18 6.74
C SER A 143 -21.16 -8.30 5.22
N GLU A 144 -22.33 -7.93 4.66
CA GLU A 144 -22.66 -8.11 3.23
C GLU A 144 -22.40 -6.88 2.33
N ALA A 145 -22.09 -5.66 2.82
CA ALA A 145 -21.70 -4.55 1.92
C ALA A 145 -21.08 -3.31 2.59
N ASN A 146 -20.08 -2.74 1.90
CA ASN A 146 -19.58 -1.35 1.92
C ASN A 146 -18.89 -0.80 3.20
N GLU A 147 -17.79 -1.45 3.59
CA GLU A 147 -17.02 -1.02 4.78
C GLU A 147 -15.60 -0.48 4.47
N TYR A 148 -15.16 -0.50 3.20
CA TYR A 148 -13.78 -0.12 2.82
C TYR A 148 -13.43 1.33 3.15
N THR A 149 -14.36 2.26 2.94
CA THR A 149 -14.15 3.68 3.27
C THR A 149 -14.07 3.88 4.79
N ASN A 150 -14.71 3.02 5.59
CA ASN A 150 -14.63 3.07 7.05
C ASN A 150 -13.26 2.59 7.54
N LEU A 151 -12.71 1.53 6.92
CA LEU A 151 -11.33 1.10 7.17
C LEU A 151 -10.36 2.27 6.92
N LEU A 152 -10.41 2.86 5.73
CA LEU A 152 -9.50 3.96 5.38
C LEU A 152 -9.63 5.09 6.39
N ARG A 153 -10.85 5.57 6.64
CA ARG A 153 -11.10 6.65 7.61
C ARG A 153 -10.56 6.31 9.00
N SER A 154 -10.80 5.10 9.50
CA SER A 154 -10.28 4.64 10.78
C SER A 154 -8.74 4.67 10.83
N ILE A 155 -8.08 4.24 9.75
CA ILE A 155 -6.62 4.30 9.63
C ILE A 155 -6.15 5.75 9.64
N TYR A 156 -6.73 6.63 8.81
CA TYR A 156 -6.32 8.03 8.70
C TYR A 156 -6.53 8.81 10.00
N GLU A 157 -7.62 8.55 10.73
CA GLU A 157 -7.96 9.27 11.96
C GLU A 157 -7.21 8.75 13.19
N ASN A 158 -7.00 7.43 13.29
CA ASN A 158 -6.53 6.81 14.55
C ASN A 158 -5.14 6.19 14.48
N VAL A 159 -4.66 5.84 13.28
CA VAL A 159 -3.40 5.10 13.10
C VAL A 159 -2.33 5.98 12.48
N LEU A 160 -2.66 6.69 11.40
CA LEU A 160 -1.71 7.51 10.67
C LEU A 160 -1.00 8.57 11.54
N PRO A 161 -1.67 9.26 12.50
CA PRO A 161 -1.00 10.22 13.39
C PRO A 161 0.09 9.61 14.28
N LEU A 162 0.08 8.29 14.50
CA LEU A 162 1.12 7.58 15.26
C LEU A 162 2.47 7.57 14.53
N PHE A 163 2.47 7.83 13.22
CA PHE A 163 3.69 7.92 12.41
C PHE A 163 4.24 9.35 12.29
N GLU A 164 3.50 10.38 12.73
CA GLU A 164 4.00 11.77 12.79
C GLU A 164 4.84 12.03 14.04
N SER A 165 4.66 11.20 15.08
CA SER A 165 5.16 11.41 16.44
C SER A 165 6.27 10.44 16.86
N ALA A 166 6.81 9.66 15.92
CA ALA A 166 7.73 8.54 16.15
C ALA A 166 9.08 8.72 15.44
#